data_AF-A0A1B0D2M7-F1
#
_entry.id   AF-A0A1B0D2M7-F1
#
_cell.length_a   1.000
_cell.length_b   1.000
_cell.length_c   1.000
_cell.angle_alpha   90.00
_cell.angle_beta   90.00
_cell.angle_gamma   90.00
#
_symmetry.space_group_name_H-M   'P 1'
#
loop_
_entity.id
_entity.type
_entity.pdbx_description
1 polymer ?
#
loop_
_entity_poly.entity_id
_entity_poly.type
_entity_poly.pdbx_seq_one_letter_code
_entity_poly.pdbx_strand_id
1 'polypeptide(L)'
;ANGLYYSDLNDGEISKNNTFWDPFHKNIQLLIFQDAFEVCNPIGAARLKNKLIGVYLSVGNLKKYNRSQVNNLYLIALCNESNFKYFGPNKILNELVNDIKILERIGINVMHENVSYNLRGSLFAILGDNLGSHQIGGFVENFSTSHYFCRICYITRSEFKTNENLTARLRTVESHEKDLSDLKNSDTNNHRGVKFNSIFNELTHYKITNPGMPPCIAHDFFEGIIPLDLCLIFKYVVRKGWMSYTTLIYLIKFYFKDLNLKASIKMRPNFSNILGRAYDIWCLIQIIPLICVEFSTDENIVKDSVYKMLILLKKIVDIVVAPQISETQRALLKYLIAEYLELRSNNFTEPLKPKHHFITHYPYLIRKFGPLTSFWTLRFESKHTQFKRIITSSRNYKNIPKLCSEKHQAQQSLLLSEKILFPKIIHDLSQQRLNTSIGVLNDRETLASPDSSFNQIFLLEPQPSTSRSFSSEEVRQETSTPIGNSGTSKRALREKFLGYAGVVIPWSRLDSDCLNALEEKKRLSATQLTKVCQMVVDEIRLTGYYVPCKVFHETAKSMCQQFPDTFIEKDDDDIIIGNGYLGLAEKLRNRNNYLNQPHKT
;
A
#
# COMPACT_ATOMS: atom_id res chain seq x y z
N ALA A 1 -10.70 -28.38 16.91
CA ALA A 1 -10.55 -28.04 15.49
C ALA A 1 -9.19 -28.55 15.03
N ASN A 2 -9.17 -29.55 14.14
CA ASN A 2 -7.95 -30.25 13.70
C ASN A 2 -6.96 -29.25 13.09
N GLY A 3 -5.68 -29.38 13.43
CA GLY A 3 -4.58 -28.43 13.16
C GLY A 3 -4.17 -28.25 11.68
N LEU A 4 -5.14 -28.12 10.79
CA LEU A 4 -4.98 -27.89 9.35
C LEU A 4 -4.88 -26.41 8.98
N TYR A 5 -5.36 -25.51 9.86
CA TYR A 5 -5.46 -24.08 9.57
C TYR A 5 -4.91 -23.21 10.70
N TYR A 6 -4.23 -22.14 10.33
CA TYR A 6 -3.85 -21.02 11.15
C TYR A 6 -4.87 -19.90 10.94
N SER A 7 -5.54 -19.48 12.00
CA SER A 7 -6.57 -18.44 11.97
C SER A 7 -6.24 -17.26 12.86
N ASP A 8 -5.45 -17.44 13.92
CA ASP A 8 -5.02 -16.35 14.79
C ASP A 8 -3.66 -16.67 15.44
N LEU A 9 -3.14 -15.75 16.26
CA LEU A 9 -1.86 -15.90 16.96
C LEU A 9 -1.81 -17.12 17.91
N ASN A 10 -2.96 -17.57 18.40
CA ASN A 10 -3.06 -18.75 19.27
C ASN A 10 -2.89 -20.07 18.51
N ASP A 11 -2.99 -20.06 17.18
CA ASP A 11 -2.79 -21.25 16.38
C ASP A 11 -1.30 -21.55 16.12
N GLY A 12 -0.42 -20.59 16.36
CA GLY A 12 1.02 -20.73 16.19
C GLY A 12 1.70 -21.59 17.27
N GLU A 13 2.83 -22.20 16.92
CA GLU A 13 3.63 -23.01 17.84
C GLU A 13 4.10 -22.24 19.09
N ILE A 14 4.34 -20.92 19.00
CA ILE A 14 4.75 -20.11 20.16
C ILE A 14 3.67 -20.10 21.24
N SER A 15 2.40 -20.00 20.84
CA SER A 15 1.28 -20.06 21.79
C SER A 15 1.10 -21.49 22.30
N LYS A 16 1.06 -22.47 21.39
CA LYS A 16 0.78 -23.88 21.73
C LYS A 16 1.85 -24.57 22.58
N ASN A 17 3.12 -24.25 22.37
CA ASN A 17 4.23 -24.96 23.03
C ASN A 17 4.63 -24.32 24.36
N ASN A 18 4.12 -23.13 24.69
CA ASN A 18 4.43 -22.45 25.93
C ASN A 18 3.31 -22.68 26.94
N THR A 19 3.60 -23.45 27.98
CA THR A 19 2.67 -23.83 29.04
C THR A 19 2.12 -22.64 29.84
N PHE A 20 2.75 -21.47 29.74
CA PHE A 20 2.21 -20.23 30.29
C PHE A 20 0.97 -19.74 29.55
N TRP A 21 0.84 -20.01 28.25
CA TRP A 21 -0.35 -19.68 27.48
C TRP A 21 -1.37 -20.81 27.65
N ASP A 22 -2.13 -20.74 28.76
CA ASP A 22 -3.23 -21.66 29.08
C ASP A 22 -4.17 -21.88 27.87
N PRO A 23 -4.67 -23.11 27.63
CA PRO A 23 -5.69 -23.41 26.63
C PRO A 23 -6.94 -22.52 26.68
N PHE A 24 -7.32 -22.02 27.86
CA PHE A 24 -8.45 -21.08 28.01
C PHE A 24 -8.06 -19.61 27.79
N HIS A 25 -6.80 -19.34 27.40
CA HIS A 25 -6.26 -18.02 27.10
C HIS A 25 -6.47 -16.97 28.20
N LYS A 26 -6.44 -17.41 29.47
CA LYS A 26 -6.62 -16.54 30.63
C LYS A 26 -5.47 -15.55 30.82
N ASN A 27 -4.24 -15.98 30.49
CA ASN A 27 -3.06 -15.14 30.65
C ASN A 27 -2.96 -14.11 29.53
N ILE A 28 -2.69 -12.86 29.91
CA ILE A 28 -2.64 -11.70 29.01
C ILE A 28 -1.41 -11.81 28.11
N GLN A 29 -1.66 -11.80 26.80
CA GLN A 29 -0.61 -11.78 25.78
C GLN A 29 -0.31 -10.33 25.40
N LEU A 30 0.86 -9.82 25.75
CA LEU A 30 1.25 -8.45 25.41
C LEU A 30 1.90 -8.41 24.01
N LEU A 31 1.41 -7.53 23.15
CA LEU A 31 2.05 -7.17 21.88
C LEU A 31 2.58 -5.74 22.01
N ILE A 32 3.91 -5.60 21.99
CA ILE A 32 4.55 -4.29 22.16
C ILE A 32 5.05 -3.81 20.81
N PHE A 33 4.69 -2.58 20.43
CA PHE A 33 5.21 -1.93 19.23
C PHE A 33 6.09 -0.75 19.61
N GLN A 34 7.16 -0.54 18.85
CA GLN A 34 7.98 0.65 18.96
C GLN A 34 8.32 1.22 17.59
N ASP A 35 8.18 2.53 17.46
CA ASP A 35 8.63 3.26 16.27
C ASP A 35 8.98 4.72 16.59
N ALA A 36 9.83 5.30 15.75
CA ALA A 36 10.22 6.69 15.76
C ALA A 36 9.31 7.50 14.84
N PHE A 37 8.75 8.61 15.33
CA PHE A 37 7.91 9.50 14.54
C PHE A 37 8.25 10.97 14.76
N GLU A 38 8.14 11.73 13.67
CA GLU A 38 8.35 13.17 13.67
C GLU A 38 7.05 13.90 13.99
N VAL A 39 7.03 14.75 15.02
CA VAL A 39 5.85 15.55 15.39
C VAL A 39 5.80 16.92 14.72
N CYS A 40 6.95 17.42 14.24
CA CYS A 40 7.03 18.69 13.52
C CYS A 40 6.72 18.52 12.03
N ASN A 41 6.45 19.64 11.35
CA ASN A 41 6.36 19.62 9.89
C ASN A 41 7.70 19.15 9.29
N PRO A 42 7.70 18.08 8.47
CA PRO A 42 8.93 17.52 7.88
C PRO A 42 9.66 18.47 6.90
N ILE A 43 9.09 19.63 6.58
CA ILE A 43 9.67 20.60 5.63
C ILE A 43 10.25 21.86 6.35
N GLY A 44 9.93 22.09 7.63
CA GLY A 44 10.30 23.33 8.34
C GLY A 44 11.69 23.33 8.99
N ALA A 45 12.16 24.49 9.46
CA ALA A 45 13.45 24.68 10.16
C ALA A 45 13.58 23.89 11.48
N ALA A 46 12.49 23.30 11.97
CA ALA A 46 12.45 22.42 13.14
C ALA A 46 12.51 20.92 12.79
N ARG A 47 12.73 20.56 11.52
CA ARG A 47 12.90 19.18 11.05
C ARG A 47 13.99 18.46 11.84
N LEU A 48 13.74 17.20 12.18
CA LEU A 48 14.55 16.28 12.96
C LEU A 48 14.79 16.68 14.43
N LYS A 49 14.41 17.88 14.88
CA LYS A 49 14.70 18.35 16.24
C LYS A 49 13.84 17.66 17.30
N ASN A 50 12.60 17.32 16.95
CA ASN A 50 11.60 16.78 17.88
C ASN A 50 11.10 15.41 17.42
N LYS A 51 12.00 14.46 17.20
CA LYS A 51 11.59 13.07 16.96
C LYS A 51 11.30 12.37 18.27
N LEU A 52 10.16 11.68 18.31
CA LEU A 52 9.75 10.87 19.45
C LEU A 52 9.82 9.39 19.10
N ILE A 53 10.22 8.59 20.07
CA ILE A 53 9.96 7.15 20.12
C ILE A 53 8.64 6.96 20.85
N GLY A 54 7.69 6.29 20.19
CA GLY A 54 6.46 5.83 20.82
C GLY A 54 6.55 4.33 21.10
N VAL A 55 6.19 3.94 22.32
CA VAL A 55 6.02 2.54 22.70
C VAL A 55 4.55 2.30 23.03
N TYR A 56 3.93 1.35 22.32
CA TYR A 56 2.51 1.03 22.44
C TYR A 56 2.29 -0.42 22.83
N LEU A 57 1.16 -0.68 23.47
CA LEU A 57 0.69 -2.00 23.85
C LEU A 57 -0.62 -2.33 23.15
N SER A 58 -0.74 -3.58 22.70
CA SER A 58 -2.01 -4.23 22.35
C SER A 58 -2.10 -5.57 23.07
N VAL A 59 -3.32 -6.00 23.39
CA VAL A 59 -3.58 -7.28 24.08
C VAL A 59 -3.93 -8.35 23.03
N GLY A 60 -3.05 -9.33 22.85
CA GLY A 60 -3.06 -10.36 21.81
C GLY A 60 -4.27 -11.30 21.86
N ASN A 61 -4.69 -11.72 23.05
CA ASN A 61 -5.82 -12.63 23.25
C ASN A 61 -7.20 -11.92 23.17
N LEU A 62 -7.26 -10.65 22.78
CA LEU A 62 -8.52 -10.01 22.37
C LEU A 62 -8.92 -10.41 20.95
N LYS A 63 -10.23 -10.37 20.65
CA LYS A 63 -10.73 -10.57 19.30
C LYS A 63 -10.07 -9.61 18.30
N LYS A 64 -9.76 -10.08 17.09
CA LYS A 64 -9.03 -9.31 16.05
C LYS A 64 -9.56 -7.90 15.82
N TYR A 65 -10.87 -7.73 15.75
CA TYR A 65 -11.50 -6.42 15.51
C TYR A 65 -11.31 -5.44 16.68
N ASN A 66 -11.11 -5.93 17.91
CA ASN A 66 -10.78 -5.09 19.06
C ASN A 66 -9.30 -4.72 19.03
N ARG A 67 -8.40 -5.65 18.69
CA ARG A 67 -6.96 -5.39 18.56
C ARG A 67 -6.63 -4.37 17.47
N SER A 68 -7.42 -4.31 16.42
CA SER A 68 -7.19 -3.42 15.27
C SER A 68 -7.73 -1.99 15.46
N GLN A 69 -8.45 -1.69 16.56
CA GLN A 69 -8.90 -0.32 16.84
C GLN A 69 -7.77 0.54 17.40
N VAL A 70 -7.53 1.72 16.81
CA VAL A 70 -6.49 2.67 17.28
C VAL A 70 -6.74 3.11 18.73
N ASN A 71 -8.00 3.21 19.14
CA ASN A 71 -8.38 3.57 20.50
C ASN A 71 -8.02 2.50 21.54
N ASN A 72 -7.99 1.23 21.13
CA ASN A 72 -7.61 0.09 21.98
C ASN A 72 -6.08 -0.18 21.97
N LEU A 73 -5.29 0.69 21.33
CA LEU A 73 -3.83 0.69 21.43
C LEU A 73 -3.41 1.64 22.57
N TYR A 74 -2.77 1.07 23.59
CA TYR A 74 -2.39 1.78 24.80
C TYR A 74 -0.99 2.37 24.65
N LEU A 75 -0.80 3.58 25.18
CA LEU A 75 0.51 4.22 25.24
C LEU A 75 1.25 3.72 26.49
N ILE A 76 2.43 3.15 26.30
CA ILE A 76 3.33 2.75 27.41
C ILE A 76 4.30 3.89 27.71
N ALA A 77 5.00 4.37 26.68
CA ALA A 77 6.06 5.36 26.87
C ALA A 77 6.21 6.27 25.65
N LEU A 78 6.60 7.53 25.92
CA LEU A 78 7.11 8.47 24.93
C LEU A 78 8.50 8.92 25.35
N CYS A 79 9.47 8.83 24.43
CA CYS A 79 10.85 9.25 24.67
C CYS A 79 11.34 10.11 23.50
N ASN A 80 12.23 11.06 23.74
CA ASN A 80 12.92 11.73 22.64
C ASN A 80 13.90 10.76 21.97
N GLU A 81 13.96 10.74 20.64
CA GLU A 81 14.87 9.85 19.89
C GLU A 81 16.34 10.08 20.27
N SER A 82 16.73 11.33 20.57
CA SER A 82 18.08 11.67 21.03
C SER A 82 18.44 10.96 22.34
N ASN A 83 17.53 10.97 23.32
CA ASN A 83 17.71 10.26 24.59
C ASN A 83 17.74 8.74 24.36
N PHE A 84 16.89 8.23 23.46
CA PHE A 84 16.88 6.81 23.11
C PHE A 84 18.22 6.34 22.52
N LYS A 85 18.82 7.15 21.65
CA LYS A 85 20.15 6.89 21.09
C LYS A 85 21.27 7.00 22.13
N TYR A 86 21.19 7.99 23.02
CA TYR A 86 22.23 8.24 24.02
C TYR A 86 22.25 7.19 25.14
N PHE A 87 21.09 6.88 25.73
CA PHE A 87 21.00 5.94 26.86
C PHE A 87 20.86 4.48 26.42
N GLY A 88 20.40 4.24 25.19
CA GLY A 88 20.14 2.92 24.64
C GLY A 88 18.77 2.33 25.07
N PRO A 89 18.26 1.35 24.31
CA PRO A 89 16.94 0.75 24.53
C PRO A 89 16.83 0.05 25.87
N ASN A 90 17.88 -0.67 26.31
CA ASN A 90 17.85 -1.43 27.56
C ASN A 90 17.61 -0.54 28.78
N LYS A 91 18.29 0.61 28.86
CA LYS A 91 18.14 1.52 30.00
C LYS A 91 16.76 2.17 30.04
N ILE A 92 16.22 2.54 28.88
CA ILE A 92 14.92 3.22 28.78
C ILE A 92 13.76 2.25 28.99
N LEU A 93 13.87 1.01 28.54
CA LEU A 93 12.82 0.00 28.62
C LEU A 93 12.94 -0.90 29.86
N ASN A 94 13.90 -0.63 30.74
CA ASN A 94 14.14 -1.41 31.96
C ASN A 94 12.89 -1.49 32.85
N GLU A 95 12.26 -0.33 33.12
CA GLU A 95 11.06 -0.27 33.96
C GLU A 95 9.91 -1.08 33.37
N LEU A 96 9.69 -0.98 32.05
CA LEU A 96 8.70 -1.78 31.34
C LEU A 96 8.97 -3.29 31.49
N VAL A 97 10.22 -3.73 31.37
CA VAL A 97 10.56 -5.14 31.55
C VAL A 97 10.35 -5.58 33.00
N ASN A 98 10.64 -4.73 33.98
CA ASN A 98 10.38 -5.03 35.39
C ASN A 98 8.88 -5.17 35.69
N ASP A 99 8.05 -4.29 35.12
CA ASP A 99 6.59 -4.40 35.20
C ASP A 99 6.09 -5.72 34.60
N ILE A 100 6.64 -6.14 33.45
CA ILE A 100 6.29 -7.41 32.82
C ILE A 100 6.74 -8.59 33.69
N LYS A 101 7.92 -8.54 34.34
CA LYS A 101 8.36 -9.60 35.28
C LYS A 101 7.40 -9.72 36.47
N ILE A 102 6.85 -8.61 36.96
CA ILE A 102 5.81 -8.60 38.01
C ILE A 102 4.53 -9.26 37.48
N LEU A 103 4.10 -8.89 36.27
CA LEU A 103 2.93 -9.49 35.62
C LEU A 103 3.10 -11.00 35.35
N GLU A 104 4.33 -11.44 35.03
CA GLU A 104 4.68 -12.86 34.86
C GLU A 104 4.55 -13.61 36.18
N ARG A 105 5.13 -13.09 37.28
CA ARG A 105 5.28 -13.83 38.54
C ARG A 105 4.11 -13.69 39.49
N ILE A 106 3.60 -12.47 39.66
CA ILE A 106 2.61 -12.08 40.66
C ILE A 106 1.22 -11.90 40.02
N GLY A 107 1.18 -11.33 38.82
CA GLY A 107 -0.08 -10.97 38.16
C GLY A 107 -0.75 -9.72 38.76
N ILE A 108 -1.96 -9.42 38.29
CA ILE A 108 -2.78 -8.28 38.73
C ILE A 108 -4.12 -8.81 39.21
N ASN A 109 -4.52 -8.45 40.42
CA ASN A 109 -5.84 -8.78 40.94
C ASN A 109 -6.87 -7.78 40.42
N VAL A 110 -7.87 -8.27 39.70
CA VAL A 110 -9.00 -7.48 39.22
C VAL A 110 -10.30 -8.06 39.77
N MET A 111 -11.22 -7.16 40.14
CA MET A 111 -12.56 -7.52 40.58
C MET A 111 -13.54 -7.31 39.43
N HIS A 112 -14.26 -8.34 39.04
CA HIS A 112 -15.30 -8.26 38.02
C HIS A 112 -16.52 -9.05 38.50
N GLU A 113 -17.68 -8.39 38.54
CA GLU A 113 -18.94 -9.00 39.00
C GLU A 113 -18.82 -9.67 40.38
N ASN A 114 -18.12 -9.00 41.32
CA ASN A 114 -17.80 -9.48 42.67
C ASN A 114 -16.92 -10.75 42.74
N VAL A 115 -16.37 -11.19 41.61
CA VAL A 115 -15.39 -12.28 41.55
C VAL A 115 -13.99 -11.68 41.40
N SER A 116 -13.05 -12.14 42.22
CA SER A 116 -11.64 -11.76 42.12
C SER A 116 -10.93 -12.68 41.13
N TYR A 117 -10.23 -12.07 40.16
CA TYR A 117 -9.40 -12.75 39.19
C TYR A 117 -7.96 -12.28 39.36
N ASN A 118 -7.01 -13.21 39.48
CA ASN A 118 -5.60 -12.91 39.33
C ASN A 118 -5.19 -13.10 37.87
N LEU A 119 -4.96 -12.00 37.16
CA LEU A 119 -4.54 -12.01 35.76
C LEU A 119 -3.03 -11.95 35.66
N ARG A 120 -2.41 -13.02 35.19
CA ARG A 120 -0.99 -13.05 34.81
C ARG A 120 -0.84 -12.76 33.32
N GLY A 121 0.37 -12.43 32.90
CA GLY A 121 0.65 -12.13 31.51
C GLY A 121 2.14 -12.02 31.23
N SER A 122 2.49 -12.02 29.94
CA SER A 122 3.87 -11.85 29.48
C SER A 122 3.89 -11.22 28.09
N LEU A 123 5.08 -10.89 27.62
CA LEU A 123 5.33 -10.48 26.26
C LEU A 123 5.14 -11.65 25.30
N PHE A 124 4.25 -11.49 24.33
CA PHE A 124 4.06 -12.47 23.25
C PHE A 124 4.95 -12.14 22.05
N ALA A 125 4.98 -10.86 21.64
CA ALA A 125 5.79 -10.42 20.51
C ALA A 125 6.14 -8.93 20.60
N ILE A 126 7.32 -8.58 20.06
CA ILE A 126 7.70 -7.20 19.76
C ILE A 126 7.49 -6.94 18.26
N LEU A 127 6.65 -5.95 17.97
CA LEU A 127 6.26 -5.55 16.63
C LEU A 127 7.08 -4.35 16.17
N GLY A 128 7.46 -4.34 14.91
CA GLY A 128 8.18 -3.24 14.31
C GLY A 128 8.44 -3.49 12.83
N ASP A 129 8.89 -2.45 12.14
CA ASP A 129 9.55 -2.62 10.85
C ASP A 129 10.91 -3.34 11.06
N ASN A 130 11.64 -3.59 9.98
CA ASN A 130 12.94 -4.27 10.10
C ASN A 130 13.94 -3.43 10.90
N LEU A 131 13.95 -2.11 10.73
CA LEU A 131 14.90 -1.24 11.41
C LEU A 131 14.67 -1.23 12.92
N GLY A 132 13.43 -0.95 13.35
CA GLY A 132 13.03 -0.95 14.76
C GLY A 132 13.22 -2.32 15.42
N SER A 133 12.89 -3.41 14.72
CA SER A 133 13.13 -4.77 15.22
C SER A 133 14.62 -5.06 15.46
N HIS A 134 15.51 -4.61 14.57
CA HIS A 134 16.96 -4.78 14.77
C HIS A 134 17.45 -3.88 15.92
N GLN A 135 16.96 -2.65 16.00
CA GLN A 135 17.32 -1.70 17.06
C GLN A 135 16.96 -2.23 18.46
N ILE A 136 15.76 -2.76 18.67
CA ILE A 136 15.35 -3.33 19.97
C ILE A 136 15.98 -4.70 20.23
N GLY A 137 16.08 -5.53 19.19
CA GLY A 137 16.65 -6.87 19.30
C GLY A 137 18.16 -6.90 19.49
N GLY A 138 18.84 -5.74 19.41
CA GLY A 138 20.30 -5.69 19.52
C GLY A 138 21.03 -6.26 18.32
N PHE A 139 20.44 -6.17 17.13
CA PHE A 139 21.05 -6.57 15.87
C PHE A 139 21.53 -5.35 15.07
N VAL A 140 22.44 -5.56 14.13
CA VAL A 140 22.94 -4.51 13.24
C VAL A 140 21.83 -3.94 12.35
N GLU A 141 21.74 -2.61 12.28
CA GLU A 141 20.70 -1.90 11.52
C GLU A 141 21.07 -1.61 10.07
N ASN A 142 22.32 -1.87 9.67
CA ASN A 142 22.79 -1.61 8.31
C ASN A 142 22.53 -2.82 7.40
N PHE A 143 21.40 -2.80 6.70
CA PHE A 143 21.03 -3.86 5.76
C PHE A 143 21.79 -3.82 4.42
N SER A 144 22.44 -2.70 4.11
CA SER A 144 23.08 -2.45 2.82
C SER A 144 24.51 -2.99 2.74
N THR A 145 25.25 -2.98 3.84
CA THR A 145 26.66 -3.41 3.84
C THR A 145 26.99 -4.45 4.91
N SER A 146 26.11 -4.71 5.88
CA SER A 146 26.38 -5.73 6.89
C SER A 146 26.59 -7.11 6.25
N HIS A 147 27.60 -7.82 6.75
CA HIS A 147 27.87 -9.20 6.39
C HIS A 147 26.75 -10.13 6.87
N TYR A 148 26.27 -9.95 8.11
CA TYR A 148 25.10 -10.65 8.67
C TYR A 148 23.97 -9.64 8.86
N PHE A 149 23.00 -9.64 7.95
CA PHE A 149 21.91 -8.65 7.92
C PHE A 149 20.56 -9.21 8.38
N CYS A 150 20.50 -10.51 8.72
CA CYS A 150 19.26 -11.18 9.12
C CYS A 150 19.26 -11.47 10.64
N ARG A 151 18.17 -11.08 11.30
CA ARG A 151 17.90 -11.40 12.71
C ARG A 151 17.34 -12.82 12.94
N ILE A 152 16.96 -13.53 11.88
CA ILE A 152 16.30 -14.85 11.98
C ILE A 152 17.30 -15.99 11.75
N CYS A 153 18.30 -15.78 10.90
CA CYS A 153 19.29 -16.80 10.54
C CYS A 153 20.70 -16.22 10.41
N TYR A 154 21.67 -17.10 10.16
CA TYR A 154 23.09 -16.77 9.97
C TYR A 154 23.49 -16.61 8.49
N ILE A 155 22.57 -16.30 7.59
CA ILE A 155 22.97 -16.09 6.19
C ILE A 155 23.91 -14.89 6.09
N THR A 156 24.95 -15.03 5.28
CA THR A 156 25.84 -13.93 4.94
C THR A 156 25.39 -13.24 3.65
N ARG A 157 25.82 -11.99 3.48
CA ARG A 157 25.56 -11.24 2.25
C ARG A 157 26.16 -11.89 1.01
N SER A 158 27.34 -12.50 1.13
CA SER A 158 28.01 -13.21 0.03
C SER A 158 27.24 -14.45 -0.38
N GLU A 159 26.79 -15.24 0.60
CA GLU A 159 25.97 -16.43 0.36
C GLU A 159 24.65 -16.07 -0.33
N PHE A 160 23.93 -15.08 0.20
CA PHE A 160 22.64 -14.65 -0.39
C PHE A 160 22.79 -14.09 -1.82
N LYS A 161 23.92 -13.46 -2.14
CA LYS A 161 24.23 -13.00 -3.50
C LYS A 161 24.57 -14.16 -4.45
N THR A 162 25.10 -15.26 -3.92
CA THR A 162 25.54 -16.42 -4.71
C THR A 162 24.36 -17.34 -5.00
N ASN A 163 23.45 -17.49 -4.04
CA ASN A 163 22.25 -18.30 -4.17
C ASN A 163 21.10 -17.66 -3.37
N GLU A 164 20.13 -17.12 -4.09
CA GLU A 164 18.93 -16.47 -3.57
C GLU A 164 18.04 -17.39 -2.73
N ASN A 165 18.10 -18.69 -2.97
CA ASN A 165 17.31 -19.72 -2.34
C ASN A 165 18.05 -20.42 -1.19
N LEU A 166 19.28 -19.99 -0.89
CA LEU A 166 20.06 -20.60 0.18
C LEU A 166 19.39 -20.37 1.53
N THR A 167 19.17 -21.48 2.25
CA THR A 167 18.71 -21.45 3.63
C THR A 167 19.88 -21.56 4.58
N ALA A 168 20.05 -20.59 5.48
CA ALA A 168 21.04 -20.66 6.54
C ALA A 168 20.44 -21.16 7.85
N ARG A 169 21.31 -21.60 8.77
CA ARG A 169 20.92 -22.02 10.12
C ARG A 169 20.16 -20.90 10.84
N LEU A 170 19.04 -21.25 11.47
CA LEU A 170 18.27 -20.32 12.30
C LEU A 170 19.05 -19.91 13.55
N ARG A 171 18.82 -18.69 14.02
CA ARG A 171 19.28 -18.25 15.35
C ARG A 171 18.41 -18.90 16.41
N THR A 172 19.06 -19.32 17.49
CA THR A 172 18.44 -19.96 18.66
C THR A 172 18.77 -19.14 19.91
N VAL A 173 18.19 -19.49 21.06
CA VAL A 173 18.54 -18.82 22.33
C VAL A 173 20.00 -19.11 22.66
N GLU A 174 20.39 -20.37 22.56
CA GLU A 174 21.71 -20.89 22.87
C GLU A 174 22.77 -20.31 21.94
N SER A 175 22.49 -20.26 20.63
CA SER A 175 23.44 -19.69 19.67
C SER A 175 23.59 -18.17 19.84
N HIS A 176 22.53 -17.48 20.26
CA HIS A 176 22.58 -16.05 20.51
C HIS A 176 23.37 -15.72 21.79
N GLU A 177 23.19 -16.51 22.86
CA GLU A 177 23.99 -16.40 24.09
C GLU A 177 25.47 -16.66 23.84
N LYS A 178 25.79 -17.61 22.95
CA LYS A 178 27.16 -17.82 22.48
C LYS A 178 27.70 -16.61 21.73
N ASP A 179 26.96 -16.08 20.75
CA ASP A 179 27.37 -14.88 19.99
C ASP A 179 27.61 -13.68 20.91
N LEU A 180 26.81 -13.53 21.97
CA LEU A 180 26.97 -12.47 22.98
C LEU A 180 28.21 -12.68 23.86
N SER A 181 28.52 -13.92 24.21
CA SER A 181 29.74 -14.27 24.95
C SER A 181 30.98 -14.01 24.09
N ASP A 182 30.95 -14.43 22.83
CA ASP A 182 32.03 -14.20 21.86
C ASP A 182 32.23 -12.70 21.60
N LEU A 183 31.15 -11.91 21.54
CA LEU A 183 31.21 -10.45 21.41
C LEU A 183 31.93 -9.79 22.59
N LYS A 184 31.63 -10.20 23.83
CA LYS A 184 32.29 -9.68 25.05
C LYS A 184 33.79 -9.94 25.06
N ASN A 185 34.24 -11.00 24.40
CA ASN A 185 35.64 -11.40 24.31
C ASN A 185 36.34 -10.84 23.07
N SER A 186 35.70 -9.98 22.28
CA SER A 186 36.23 -9.42 21.04
C SER A 186 36.31 -7.89 21.07
N ASP A 187 37.28 -7.30 20.39
CA ASP A 187 37.39 -5.84 20.20
C ASP A 187 36.43 -5.29 19.12
N THR A 188 35.41 -6.07 18.75
CA THR A 188 34.49 -5.70 17.66
C THR A 188 33.19 -5.11 18.20
N ASN A 189 32.62 -4.15 17.48
CA ASN A 189 31.33 -3.55 17.86
C ASN A 189 30.12 -4.47 17.61
N ASN A 190 30.31 -5.60 16.93
CA ASN A 190 29.28 -6.61 16.70
C ASN A 190 29.90 -7.97 16.35
N HIS A 191 29.26 -9.05 16.78
CA HIS A 191 29.62 -10.42 16.42
C HIS A 191 28.45 -11.06 15.66
N ARG A 192 28.71 -11.53 14.43
CA ARG A 192 27.71 -12.14 13.55
C ARG A 192 26.39 -11.36 13.47
N GLY A 193 26.48 -10.03 13.41
CA GLY A 193 25.33 -9.14 13.33
C GLY A 193 24.61 -8.85 14.65
N VAL A 194 25.10 -9.35 15.79
CA VAL A 194 24.62 -9.03 17.15
C VAL A 194 25.50 -7.94 17.76
N LYS A 195 24.89 -6.92 18.37
CA LYS A 195 25.56 -5.77 19.00
C LYS A 195 25.45 -5.76 20.53
N PHE A 196 24.31 -6.20 21.07
CA PHE A 196 24.08 -6.23 22.51
C PHE A 196 22.94 -7.19 22.85
N ASN A 197 22.85 -7.58 24.13
CA ASN A 197 21.76 -8.41 24.62
C ASN A 197 20.53 -7.54 24.90
N SER A 198 19.41 -7.79 24.23
CA SER A 198 18.15 -7.07 24.48
C SER A 198 17.64 -7.33 25.91
N ILE A 199 17.20 -6.28 26.61
CA ILE A 199 16.65 -6.38 27.98
C ILE A 199 15.45 -7.34 28.05
N PHE A 200 14.70 -7.50 26.96
CA PHE A 200 13.56 -8.42 26.90
C PHE A 200 13.96 -9.90 26.98
N ASN A 201 15.23 -10.25 26.76
CA ASN A 201 15.72 -11.61 26.98
C ASN A 201 15.77 -11.98 28.48
N GLU A 202 15.56 -11.05 29.41
CA GLU A 202 15.43 -11.34 30.84
C GLU A 202 14.04 -11.89 31.23
N LEU A 203 13.07 -11.83 30.32
CA LEU A 203 11.73 -12.39 30.54
C LEU A 203 11.77 -13.92 30.53
N THR A 204 10.87 -14.53 31.31
CA THR A 204 10.84 -15.99 31.48
C THR A 204 10.19 -16.66 30.27
N HIS A 205 9.11 -16.08 29.78
CA HIS A 205 8.25 -16.69 28.75
C HIS A 205 8.48 -16.12 27.34
N TYR A 206 9.46 -15.23 27.18
CA TYR A 206 9.76 -14.53 25.94
C TYR A 206 11.27 -14.47 25.71
N LYS A 207 11.70 -14.73 24.47
CA LYS A 207 13.07 -14.51 23.98
C LYS A 207 13.04 -13.96 22.57
N ILE A 208 13.92 -13.01 22.24
CA ILE A 208 13.91 -12.38 20.90
C ILE A 208 14.20 -13.39 19.77
N THR A 209 14.96 -14.45 20.03
CA THR A 209 15.34 -15.49 19.06
C THR A 209 14.46 -16.74 19.06
N ASN A 210 13.40 -16.82 19.89
CA ASN A 210 12.48 -17.97 19.90
C ASN A 210 11.11 -17.67 19.27
N PRO A 211 11.10 -17.41 17.95
CA PRO A 211 11.30 -16.04 17.46
C PRO A 211 10.33 -15.08 18.17
N GLY A 212 10.84 -14.04 18.83
CA GLY A 212 10.00 -13.08 19.56
C GLY A 212 9.55 -11.87 18.72
N MET A 213 10.11 -11.72 17.51
CA MET A 213 9.97 -10.51 16.69
C MET A 213 9.43 -10.82 15.29
N PRO A 214 8.10 -10.93 15.12
CA PRO A 214 7.47 -11.23 13.83
C PRO A 214 7.79 -10.15 12.78
N PRO A 215 7.73 -10.50 11.48
CA PRO A 215 7.94 -9.55 10.39
C PRO A 215 6.69 -8.69 10.18
N CYS A 216 6.87 -7.55 9.51
CA CYS A 216 5.75 -6.69 9.12
C CYS A 216 5.51 -6.81 7.61
N ILE A 217 4.41 -7.48 7.22
CA ILE A 217 4.00 -7.67 5.82
C ILE A 217 3.99 -6.35 5.05
N ALA A 218 3.44 -5.28 5.64
CA ALA A 218 3.30 -4.00 4.94
C ALA A 218 4.66 -3.42 4.53
N HIS A 219 5.63 -3.44 5.43
CA HIS A 219 6.97 -2.93 5.19
C HIS A 219 7.76 -3.84 4.23
N ASP A 220 7.65 -5.16 4.37
CA ASP A 220 8.40 -6.10 3.53
C ASP A 220 7.88 -6.14 2.09
N PHE A 221 6.55 -6.23 1.92
CA PHE A 221 5.91 -6.33 0.61
C PHE A 221 5.52 -4.98 0.03
N PHE A 222 4.58 -4.26 0.68
CA PHE A 222 3.93 -3.10 0.07
C PHE A 222 4.80 -1.83 0.04
N GLU A 223 5.72 -1.68 0.98
CA GLU A 223 6.72 -0.59 0.97
C GLU A 223 8.12 -1.08 0.57
N GLY A 224 8.23 -2.34 0.13
CA GLY A 224 9.50 -2.99 -0.12
C GLY A 224 9.54 -3.64 -1.49
N ILE A 225 9.31 -4.95 -1.49
CA ILE A 225 9.48 -5.81 -2.66
C ILE A 225 8.60 -5.39 -3.83
N ILE A 226 7.30 -5.18 -3.59
CA ILE A 226 6.32 -4.94 -4.65
C ILE A 226 6.61 -3.65 -5.43
N PRO A 227 6.76 -2.46 -4.81
CA PRO A 227 7.02 -1.25 -5.58
C PRO A 227 8.37 -1.31 -6.31
N LEU A 228 9.38 -1.97 -5.73
CA LEU A 228 10.68 -2.17 -6.37
C LEU A 228 10.55 -3.02 -7.64
N ASP A 229 9.91 -4.18 -7.53
CA ASP A 229 9.84 -5.14 -8.62
C ASP A 229 8.82 -4.73 -9.69
N LEU A 230 7.72 -4.08 -9.31
CA LEU A 230 6.80 -3.50 -10.28
C LEU A 230 7.45 -2.41 -11.13
N CYS A 231 8.39 -1.62 -10.59
CA CYS A 231 9.17 -0.70 -11.41
C CYS A 231 9.96 -1.42 -12.51
N LEU A 232 10.59 -2.56 -12.18
CA LEU A 232 11.35 -3.37 -13.14
C LEU A 232 10.44 -4.02 -14.18
N ILE A 233 9.33 -4.60 -13.72
CA ILE A 233 8.30 -5.19 -14.58
C ILE A 233 7.75 -4.12 -15.53
N PHE A 234 7.43 -2.91 -15.05
CA PHE A 234 6.88 -1.87 -15.92
C PHE A 234 7.86 -1.35 -16.96
N LYS A 235 9.14 -1.21 -16.60
CA LYS A 235 10.20 -0.94 -17.60
C LYS A 235 10.23 -2.02 -18.66
N TYR A 236 10.15 -3.28 -18.26
CA TYR A 236 10.13 -4.43 -19.17
C TYR A 236 8.90 -4.38 -20.09
N VAL A 237 7.71 -4.21 -19.53
CA VAL A 237 6.42 -4.13 -20.24
C VAL A 237 6.47 -3.06 -21.35
N VAL A 238 6.97 -1.87 -21.03
CA VAL A 238 7.09 -0.77 -22.01
C VAL A 238 8.16 -1.07 -23.05
N ARG A 239 9.35 -1.51 -22.63
CA ARG A 239 10.47 -1.84 -23.53
C ARG A 239 10.11 -2.95 -24.52
N LYS A 240 9.35 -3.95 -24.07
CA LYS A 240 8.92 -5.08 -24.89
C LYS A 240 7.73 -4.75 -25.79
N GLY A 241 7.16 -3.55 -25.67
CA GLY A 241 6.07 -3.06 -26.51
C GLY A 241 4.70 -3.64 -26.18
N TRP A 242 4.52 -4.25 -25.00
CA TRP A 242 3.21 -4.75 -24.57
C TRP A 242 2.19 -3.63 -24.44
N MET A 243 2.61 -2.49 -23.89
CA MET A 243 1.80 -1.27 -23.79
C MET A 243 2.68 -0.06 -23.52
N SER A 244 2.21 1.13 -23.88
CA SER A 244 2.94 2.37 -23.60
C SER A 244 2.84 2.76 -22.12
N TYR A 245 3.80 3.59 -21.66
CA TYR A 245 3.80 4.18 -20.32
C TYR A 245 2.48 4.90 -20.00
N THR A 246 1.97 5.70 -20.95
CA THR A 246 0.73 6.46 -20.80
C THR A 246 -0.49 5.55 -20.68
N THR A 247 -0.55 4.50 -21.50
CA THR A 247 -1.64 3.50 -21.47
C THR A 247 -1.65 2.76 -20.14
N LEU A 248 -0.51 2.30 -19.66
CA LEU A 248 -0.40 1.60 -18.38
C LEU A 248 -0.93 2.44 -17.20
N ILE A 249 -0.51 3.71 -17.12
CA ILE A 249 -0.99 4.62 -16.06
C ILE A 249 -2.48 4.87 -16.17
N TYR A 250 -2.96 5.10 -17.40
CA TYR A 250 -4.37 5.34 -17.65
C TYR A 250 -5.20 4.14 -17.17
N LEU A 251 -4.81 2.92 -17.55
CA LEU A 251 -5.50 1.68 -17.16
C LEU A 251 -5.48 1.48 -15.64
N ILE A 252 -4.35 1.70 -14.97
CA ILE A 252 -4.29 1.60 -13.50
C ILE A 252 -5.28 2.57 -12.85
N LYS A 253 -5.32 3.83 -13.29
CA LYS A 253 -6.25 4.84 -12.75
C LYS A 253 -7.70 4.50 -13.07
N PHE A 254 -7.96 3.99 -14.27
CA PHE A 254 -9.27 3.54 -14.71
C PHE A 254 -9.77 2.42 -13.78
N TYR A 255 -9.00 1.35 -13.61
CA TYR A 255 -9.39 0.22 -12.77
C TYR A 255 -9.50 0.58 -11.29
N PHE A 256 -8.66 1.48 -10.77
CA PHE A 256 -8.86 1.99 -9.41
C PHE A 256 -10.21 2.68 -9.25
N LYS A 257 -10.62 3.49 -10.23
CA LYS A 257 -11.92 4.17 -10.21
C LYS A 257 -13.09 3.20 -10.40
N ASP A 258 -12.99 2.33 -11.40
CA ASP A 258 -14.05 1.40 -11.81
C ASP A 258 -14.38 0.40 -10.69
N LEU A 259 -13.36 -0.12 -10.03
CA LEU A 259 -13.51 -1.02 -8.87
C LEU A 259 -13.79 -0.28 -7.55
N ASN A 260 -14.05 1.04 -7.60
CA ASN A 260 -14.30 1.89 -6.43
C ASN A 260 -13.20 1.78 -5.35
N LEU A 261 -11.96 1.60 -5.78
CA LEU A 261 -10.80 1.53 -4.89
C LEU A 261 -10.36 2.96 -4.57
N LYS A 262 -10.23 3.28 -3.27
CA LYS A 262 -9.69 4.57 -2.79
C LYS A 262 -8.15 4.66 -2.95
N ALA A 263 -7.61 3.92 -3.92
CA ALA A 263 -6.20 3.78 -4.17
C ALA A 263 -5.70 4.94 -5.03
N SER A 264 -4.53 5.47 -4.69
CA SER A 264 -3.88 6.52 -5.47
C SER A 264 -2.38 6.33 -5.46
N ILE A 265 -1.81 6.05 -6.62
CA ILE A 265 -0.36 5.94 -6.80
C ILE A 265 0.18 7.10 -7.63
N LYS A 266 1.43 7.50 -7.34
CA LYS A 266 2.21 8.39 -8.19
C LYS A 266 3.41 7.63 -8.72
N MET A 267 3.57 7.59 -10.03
CA MET A 267 4.72 6.98 -10.68
C MET A 267 5.72 8.06 -11.07
N ARG A 268 6.99 7.88 -10.71
CA ARG A 268 8.04 8.78 -11.15
C ARG A 268 8.45 8.46 -12.60
N PRO A 269 9.02 9.44 -13.33
CA PRO A 269 9.56 9.21 -14.66
C PRO A 269 10.50 8.00 -14.71
N ASN A 270 10.51 7.31 -15.85
CA ASN A 270 11.30 6.12 -16.13
C ASN A 270 11.09 4.96 -15.13
N PHE A 271 9.94 4.91 -14.45
CA PHE A 271 9.65 3.94 -13.39
C PHE A 271 10.78 3.87 -12.36
N SER A 272 11.32 5.03 -11.97
CA SER A 272 12.34 5.08 -10.91
C SER A 272 11.77 4.74 -9.54
N ASN A 273 10.49 5.04 -9.31
CA ASN A 273 9.78 4.72 -8.07
C ASN A 273 8.25 4.74 -8.26
N ILE A 274 7.55 3.90 -7.49
CA ILE A 274 6.10 3.94 -7.31
C ILE A 274 5.82 4.42 -5.89
N LEU A 275 5.20 5.59 -5.77
CA LEU A 275 4.85 6.21 -4.50
C LEU A 275 3.37 5.97 -4.20
N GLY A 276 3.09 5.37 -3.05
CA GLY A 276 1.75 5.13 -2.54
C GLY A 276 1.80 4.63 -1.10
N ARG A 277 0.65 4.63 -0.42
CA ARG A 277 0.49 3.96 0.87
C ARG A 277 0.50 2.44 0.65
N ALA A 278 0.75 1.67 1.72
CA ALA A 278 0.69 0.21 1.66
C ALA A 278 -0.62 -0.32 1.01
N TYR A 279 -1.77 0.28 1.34
CA TYR A 279 -3.05 -0.03 0.71
C TYR A 279 -3.08 0.20 -0.81
N ASP A 280 -2.47 1.30 -1.28
CA ASP A 280 -2.46 1.66 -2.69
C ASP A 280 -1.64 0.64 -3.49
N ILE A 281 -0.49 0.23 -2.95
CA ILE A 281 0.39 -0.76 -3.55
C ILE A 281 -0.22 -2.16 -3.49
N TRP A 282 -0.93 -2.49 -2.42
CA TRP A 282 -1.68 -3.74 -2.33
C TRP A 282 -2.77 -3.81 -3.40
N CYS A 283 -3.54 -2.73 -3.62
CA CYS A 283 -4.51 -2.67 -4.70
C CYS A 283 -3.83 -2.83 -6.07
N LEU A 284 -2.68 -2.18 -6.27
CA LEU A 284 -1.94 -2.25 -7.53
C LEU A 284 -1.54 -3.69 -7.91
N ILE A 285 -0.95 -4.46 -6.98
CA ILE A 285 -0.52 -5.83 -7.27
C ILE A 285 -1.70 -6.77 -7.58
N GLN A 286 -2.91 -6.45 -7.09
CA GLN A 286 -4.10 -7.25 -7.37
C GLN A 286 -4.61 -7.06 -8.80
N ILE A 287 -4.57 -5.84 -9.34
CA ILE A 287 -5.12 -5.52 -10.66
C ILE A 287 -4.12 -5.67 -11.80
N ILE A 288 -2.82 -5.51 -11.51
CA ILE A 288 -1.83 -5.36 -12.57
C ILE A 288 -1.63 -6.59 -13.46
N PRO A 289 -1.75 -7.85 -12.98
CA PRO A 289 -1.60 -8.99 -13.88
C PRO A 289 -2.77 -9.12 -14.85
N LEU A 290 -3.96 -8.62 -14.47
CA LEU A 290 -5.13 -8.53 -15.35
C LEU A 290 -4.90 -7.48 -16.43
N ILE A 291 -4.43 -6.29 -16.05
CA ILE A 291 -4.09 -5.23 -17.02
C ILE A 291 -3.06 -5.74 -18.03
N CYS A 292 -2.00 -6.40 -17.57
CA CYS A 292 -0.96 -6.91 -18.46
C CYS A 292 -1.49 -7.97 -19.43
N VAL A 293 -2.29 -8.94 -19.00
CA VAL A 293 -2.79 -9.99 -19.90
C VAL A 293 -3.82 -9.49 -20.89
N GLU A 294 -4.68 -8.56 -20.49
CA GLU A 294 -5.81 -8.12 -21.32
C GLU A 294 -5.42 -7.07 -22.36
N PHE A 295 -4.44 -6.21 -22.04
CA PHE A 295 -4.06 -5.09 -22.90
C PHE A 295 -2.67 -5.23 -23.53
N SER A 296 -2.04 -6.40 -23.37
CA SER A 296 -0.77 -6.69 -24.04
C SER A 296 -0.97 -6.91 -25.54
N THR A 297 -0.03 -6.39 -26.33
CA THR A 297 0.09 -6.70 -27.77
C THR A 297 0.65 -8.08 -28.07
N ASP A 298 1.12 -8.81 -27.05
CA ASP A 298 1.71 -10.14 -27.17
C ASP A 298 0.74 -11.24 -26.75
N GLU A 299 0.31 -12.04 -27.74
CA GLU A 299 -0.61 -13.17 -27.57
C GLU A 299 -0.02 -14.32 -26.72
N ASN A 300 1.31 -14.38 -26.55
CA ASN A 300 1.98 -15.42 -25.77
C ASN A 300 2.46 -14.93 -24.39
N ILE A 301 1.95 -13.80 -23.89
CA ILE A 301 2.35 -13.21 -22.60
C ILE A 301 2.33 -14.21 -21.43
N VAL A 302 1.41 -15.18 -21.41
CA VAL A 302 1.30 -16.17 -20.34
C VAL A 302 2.54 -17.08 -20.24
N LYS A 303 3.30 -17.23 -21.33
CA LYS A 303 4.55 -17.99 -21.36
C LYS A 303 5.77 -17.16 -20.92
N ASP A 304 5.64 -15.83 -20.92
CA ASP A 304 6.72 -14.89 -20.58
C ASP A 304 7.18 -15.04 -19.13
N SER A 305 8.50 -15.06 -18.92
CA SER A 305 9.10 -15.28 -17.60
C SER A 305 8.86 -14.12 -16.63
N VAL A 306 8.75 -12.87 -17.12
CA VAL A 306 8.47 -11.68 -16.30
C VAL A 306 7.00 -11.67 -15.90
N TYR A 307 6.09 -12.04 -16.79
CA TYR A 307 4.67 -12.19 -16.45
C TYR A 307 4.45 -13.31 -15.43
N LYS A 308 5.11 -14.46 -15.58
CA LYS A 308 5.08 -15.55 -14.58
C LYS A 308 5.58 -15.07 -13.22
N MET A 309 6.69 -14.33 -13.18
CA MET A 309 7.21 -13.72 -11.95
C MET A 309 6.19 -12.79 -11.30
N LEU A 310 5.50 -11.95 -12.08
CA LEU A 310 4.42 -11.08 -11.58
C LEU A 310 3.26 -11.87 -10.95
N ILE A 311 2.84 -12.96 -11.60
CA ILE A 311 1.80 -13.85 -11.08
C ILE A 311 2.23 -14.54 -9.79
N LEU A 312 3.48 -15.01 -9.70
CA LEU A 312 4.01 -15.60 -8.47
C LEU A 312 4.03 -14.58 -7.32
N LEU A 313 4.49 -13.36 -7.58
CA LEU A 313 4.47 -12.28 -6.59
C LEU A 313 3.05 -12.02 -6.08
N LYS A 314 2.05 -11.98 -6.97
CA LYS A 314 0.63 -11.87 -6.56
C LYS A 314 0.20 -13.06 -5.70
N LYS A 315 0.47 -14.31 -6.12
CA LYS A 315 0.09 -15.51 -5.36
C LYS A 315 0.73 -15.54 -3.96
N ILE A 316 1.99 -15.14 -3.85
CA ILE A 316 2.69 -15.00 -2.56
C ILE A 316 1.93 -13.99 -1.69
N VAL A 317 1.61 -12.81 -2.22
CA VAL A 317 0.85 -11.77 -1.50
C VAL A 317 -0.50 -12.31 -1.03
N ASP A 318 -1.26 -12.98 -1.91
CA ASP A 318 -2.58 -13.53 -1.59
C ASP A 318 -2.54 -14.51 -0.42
N ILE A 319 -1.51 -15.38 -0.35
CA ILE A 319 -1.34 -16.31 0.76
C ILE A 319 -0.95 -15.57 2.05
N VAL A 320 0.04 -14.67 2.01
CA VAL A 320 0.54 -14.03 3.24
C VAL A 320 -0.47 -13.08 3.87
N VAL A 321 -1.37 -12.49 3.08
CA VAL A 321 -2.45 -11.62 3.58
C VAL A 321 -3.75 -12.36 3.90
N ALA A 322 -3.81 -13.67 3.66
CA ALA A 322 -5.02 -14.43 3.88
C ALA A 322 -5.43 -14.39 5.37
N PRO A 323 -6.75 -14.24 5.67
CA PRO A 323 -7.24 -14.21 7.05
C PRO A 323 -7.04 -15.53 7.79
N GLN A 324 -6.96 -16.64 7.03
CA GLN A 324 -6.64 -17.98 7.47
C GLN A 324 -5.71 -18.63 6.46
N ILE A 325 -4.72 -19.38 6.95
CA ILE A 325 -3.70 -20.04 6.13
C ILE A 325 -3.67 -21.52 6.50
N SER A 326 -3.85 -22.42 5.53
CA SER A 326 -3.68 -23.86 5.75
C SER A 326 -2.22 -24.28 5.78
N GLU A 327 -1.94 -25.44 6.37
CA GLU A 327 -0.59 -26.03 6.34
C GLU A 327 -0.10 -26.30 4.90
N THR A 328 -1.02 -26.69 4.01
CA THR A 328 -0.73 -26.86 2.57
C THR A 328 -0.38 -25.54 1.90
N GLN A 329 -1.12 -24.45 2.17
CA GLN A 329 -0.80 -23.12 1.64
C GLN A 329 0.54 -22.61 2.17
N ARG A 330 0.85 -22.87 3.45
CA ARG A 330 2.14 -22.55 4.05
C ARG A 330 3.29 -23.30 3.38
N ALA A 331 3.11 -24.59 3.09
CA ALA A 331 4.08 -25.38 2.35
C ALA A 331 4.24 -24.86 0.91
N LEU A 332 3.14 -24.60 0.21
CA LEU A 332 3.12 -24.03 -1.14
C LEU A 332 3.85 -22.68 -1.19
N LEU A 333 3.64 -21.81 -0.20
CA LEU A 333 4.29 -20.51 -0.09
C LEU A 333 5.83 -20.62 -0.18
N LYS A 334 6.42 -21.67 0.41
CA LYS A 334 7.87 -21.90 0.33
C LYS A 334 8.33 -22.09 -1.12
N TYR A 335 7.60 -22.88 -1.89
CA TYR A 335 7.93 -23.14 -3.31
C TYR A 335 7.70 -21.90 -4.17
N LEU A 336 6.58 -21.20 -3.97
CA LEU A 336 6.27 -19.97 -4.72
C LEU A 336 7.34 -18.90 -4.50
N ILE A 337 7.80 -18.72 -3.27
CA ILE A 337 8.88 -17.76 -2.96
C ILE A 337 10.17 -18.17 -3.67
N ALA A 338 10.55 -19.44 -3.63
CA ALA A 338 11.79 -19.91 -4.24
C ALA A 338 11.79 -19.71 -5.77
N GLU A 339 10.70 -20.06 -6.43
CA GLU A 339 10.52 -19.87 -7.88
C GLU A 339 10.48 -18.38 -8.25
N TYR A 340 9.82 -17.56 -7.44
CA TYR A 340 9.79 -16.10 -7.64
C TYR A 340 11.19 -15.49 -7.54
N LEU A 341 12.00 -15.89 -6.55
CA LEU A 341 13.36 -15.37 -6.37
C LEU A 341 14.27 -15.77 -7.53
N GLU A 342 14.19 -17.03 -7.98
CA GLU A 342 14.92 -17.52 -9.15
C GLU A 342 14.56 -16.74 -10.42
N LEU A 343 13.26 -16.58 -10.71
CA LEU A 343 12.81 -15.78 -11.85
C LEU A 343 13.22 -14.31 -11.71
N ARG A 344 13.21 -13.76 -10.48
CA ARG A 344 13.62 -12.38 -10.23
C ARG A 344 15.10 -12.16 -10.51
N SER A 345 15.98 -13.11 -10.17
CA SER A 345 17.41 -13.06 -10.48
C SER A 345 17.68 -13.26 -11.97
N ASN A 346 16.97 -14.21 -12.61
CA ASN A 346 17.17 -14.55 -14.01
C ASN A 346 16.68 -13.44 -14.96
N ASN A 347 15.56 -12.79 -14.63
CA ASN A 347 14.95 -11.79 -15.50
C ASN A 347 15.58 -10.40 -15.40
N PHE A 348 16.28 -10.08 -14.30
CA PHE A 348 16.73 -8.72 -14.00
C PHE A 348 18.10 -8.72 -13.31
N THR A 349 18.99 -7.86 -13.76
CA THR A 349 20.35 -7.72 -13.20
C THR A 349 20.37 -6.90 -11.90
N GLU A 350 19.30 -6.15 -11.61
CA GLU A 350 19.19 -5.39 -10.37
C GLU A 350 19.19 -6.33 -9.16
N PRO A 351 20.10 -6.11 -8.18
CA PRO A 351 20.33 -7.08 -7.12
C PRO A 351 19.15 -7.17 -6.16
N LEU A 352 18.89 -8.39 -5.71
CA LEU A 352 17.95 -8.67 -4.63
C LEU A 352 18.30 -7.86 -3.38
N LYS A 353 17.25 -7.30 -2.76
CA LYS A 353 17.34 -6.59 -1.48
C LYS A 353 17.16 -7.54 -0.29
N PRO A 354 17.67 -7.20 0.91
CA PRO A 354 17.46 -7.98 2.14
C PRO A 354 16.02 -8.42 2.41
N LYS A 355 15.02 -7.61 2.05
CA LYS A 355 13.60 -7.97 2.16
C LYS A 355 13.23 -9.24 1.38
N HIS A 356 13.84 -9.48 0.22
CA HIS A 356 13.67 -10.73 -0.55
C HIS A 356 14.18 -11.95 0.22
N HIS A 357 15.27 -11.80 0.97
CA HIS A 357 15.70 -12.84 1.89
C HIS A 357 14.72 -13.00 3.06
N PHE A 358 14.22 -11.91 3.65
CA PHE A 358 13.32 -11.99 4.80
C PHE A 358 12.05 -12.79 4.51
N ILE A 359 11.49 -12.69 3.30
CA ILE A 359 10.30 -13.45 2.92
C ILE A 359 10.54 -14.97 2.87
N THR A 360 11.78 -15.44 2.68
CA THR A 360 12.10 -16.88 2.75
C THR A 360 11.80 -17.50 4.12
N HIS A 361 11.76 -16.68 5.18
CA HIS A 361 11.40 -17.11 6.53
C HIS A 361 9.88 -17.15 6.77
N TYR A 362 9.05 -16.59 5.89
CA TYR A 362 7.61 -16.47 6.14
C TYR A 362 6.93 -17.83 6.35
N PRO A 363 7.21 -18.89 5.57
CA PRO A 363 6.65 -20.22 5.85
C PRO A 363 7.00 -20.76 7.24
N TYR A 364 8.18 -20.43 7.77
CA TYR A 364 8.58 -20.78 9.13
C TYR A 364 7.85 -19.91 10.17
N LEU A 365 7.80 -18.60 9.94
CA LEU A 365 7.21 -17.63 10.86
C LEU A 365 5.68 -17.79 10.96
N ILE A 366 5.00 -18.14 9.87
CA ILE A 366 3.56 -18.46 9.90
C ILE A 366 3.29 -19.66 10.81
N ARG A 367 4.15 -20.68 10.78
CA ARG A 367 4.01 -21.82 11.68
C ARG A 367 4.26 -21.44 13.15
N LYS A 368 5.22 -20.55 13.41
CA LYS A 368 5.53 -20.07 14.77
C LYS A 368 4.46 -19.15 15.35
N PHE A 369 3.97 -18.20 14.56
CA PHE A 369 3.11 -17.11 15.03
C PHE A 369 1.64 -17.23 14.62
N GLY A 370 1.28 -18.10 13.68
CA GLY A 370 0.00 -18.04 12.98
C GLY A 370 0.01 -16.99 11.84
N PRO A 371 -1.15 -16.48 11.40
CA PRO A 371 -1.21 -15.55 10.27
C PRO A 371 -0.50 -14.23 10.58
N LEU A 372 0.50 -13.88 9.74
CA LEU A 372 1.39 -12.73 9.97
C LEU A 372 0.69 -11.37 9.84
N THR A 373 -0.50 -11.31 9.25
CA THR A 373 -1.38 -10.13 9.21
C THR A 373 -1.77 -9.64 10.60
N SER A 374 -1.73 -10.52 11.62
CA SER A 374 -2.02 -10.14 13.01
C SER A 374 -0.92 -9.28 13.64
N PHE A 375 0.24 -9.17 13.00
CA PHE A 375 1.46 -8.54 13.54
C PHE A 375 1.96 -7.33 12.75
N TRP A 376 1.30 -6.97 11.64
CA TRP A 376 1.69 -5.78 10.89
C TRP A 376 1.41 -4.48 11.67
N THR A 377 2.15 -3.42 11.35
CA THR A 377 2.31 -2.26 12.23
C THR A 377 1.43 -1.06 11.89
N LEU A 378 0.69 -1.13 10.77
CA LEU A 378 -0.06 -0.01 10.20
C LEU A 378 -1.02 0.69 11.19
N ARG A 379 -1.62 -0.06 12.13
CA ARG A 379 -2.54 0.51 13.12
C ARG A 379 -1.82 1.23 14.25
N PHE A 380 -0.62 0.77 14.62
CA PHE A 380 0.24 1.47 15.55
C PHE A 380 0.78 2.76 14.92
N GLU A 381 1.16 2.72 13.64
CA GLU A 381 1.58 3.93 12.92
C GLU A 381 0.45 4.97 12.83
N SER A 382 -0.79 4.52 12.64
CA SER A 382 -1.98 5.38 12.68
C SER A 382 -2.15 6.10 14.02
N LYS A 383 -1.66 5.53 15.14
CA LYS A 383 -1.70 6.16 16.46
C LYS A 383 -0.84 7.43 16.51
N HIS A 384 0.26 7.50 15.75
CA HIS A 384 1.12 8.68 15.70
C HIS A 384 0.37 9.94 15.25
N THR A 385 -0.66 9.81 14.40
CA THR A 385 -1.48 10.93 13.93
C THR A 385 -2.14 11.68 15.10
N GLN A 386 -2.54 10.99 16.17
CA GLN A 386 -3.09 11.62 17.37
C GLN A 386 -2.08 12.60 18.00
N PHE A 387 -0.83 12.17 18.18
CA PHE A 387 0.22 13.00 18.78
C PHE A 387 0.64 14.15 17.87
N LYS A 388 0.74 13.92 16.56
CA LYS A 388 1.01 14.98 15.58
C LYS A 388 -0.08 16.08 15.66
N ARG A 389 -1.35 15.69 15.81
CA ARG A 389 -2.46 16.65 15.97
C ARG A 389 -2.35 17.44 17.26
N ILE A 390 -2.05 16.80 18.39
CA ILE A 390 -1.87 17.47 19.70
C ILE A 390 -0.80 18.57 19.59
N ILE A 391 0.34 18.27 18.98
CA ILE A 391 1.43 19.26 18.83
C ILE A 391 1.06 20.36 17.85
N THR A 392 0.43 20.01 16.72
CA THR A 392 -0.03 21.00 15.74
C THR A 392 -1.05 21.97 16.33
N SER A 393 -1.99 21.48 17.14
CA SER A 393 -3.04 22.30 17.74
C SER A 393 -2.56 23.11 18.95
N SER A 394 -1.74 22.51 19.81
CA SER A 394 -1.24 23.19 21.02
C SER A 394 -0.14 24.20 20.72
N ARG A 395 0.63 23.98 19.63
CA ARG A 395 1.86 24.71 19.28
C ARG A 395 2.86 24.79 20.45
N ASN A 396 2.78 23.86 21.40
CA ASN A 396 3.64 23.82 22.57
C ASN A 396 4.71 22.74 22.40
N TYR A 397 5.97 23.19 22.37
CA TYR A 397 7.14 22.32 22.19
C TYR A 397 7.95 22.17 23.49
N LYS A 398 7.46 22.69 24.63
CA LYS A 398 8.08 22.50 25.94
C LYS A 398 7.69 21.12 26.48
N ASN A 399 8.68 20.24 26.59
CA ASN A 399 8.51 18.84 27.05
C ASN A 399 7.37 18.11 26.31
N ILE A 400 7.57 17.90 25.01
CA ILE A 400 6.64 17.24 24.10
C ILE A 400 6.17 15.86 24.62
N PRO A 401 7.05 14.96 25.13
CA PRO A 401 6.61 13.68 25.68
C PRO A 401 5.54 13.83 26.76
N LYS A 402 5.75 14.74 27.73
CA LYS A 402 4.81 14.99 28.82
C LYS A 402 3.46 15.50 28.32
N LEU A 403 3.47 16.49 27.43
CA LEU A 403 2.24 17.04 26.86
C LEU A 403 1.43 15.97 26.11
N CYS A 404 2.11 15.18 25.26
CA CYS A 404 1.48 14.11 24.50
C CYS A 404 0.94 13.00 25.40
N SER A 405 1.66 12.61 26.47
CA SER A 405 1.19 11.59 27.41
C SER A 405 -0.02 12.07 28.20
N GLU A 406 -0.01 13.28 28.75
CA GLU A 406 -1.13 13.83 29.53
C GLU A 406 -2.40 13.95 28.69
N LYS A 407 -2.30 14.47 27.46
CA LYS A 407 -3.44 14.58 26.55
C LYS A 407 -3.97 13.22 26.11
N HIS A 408 -3.09 12.24 25.90
CA HIS A 408 -3.51 10.88 25.59
C HIS A 408 -4.24 10.22 26.76
N GLN A 409 -3.74 10.36 27.99
CA GLN A 409 -4.38 9.82 29.19
C GLN A 409 -5.75 10.46 29.45
N ALA A 410 -5.87 11.78 29.28
CA ALA A 410 -7.17 12.46 29.36
C ALA A 410 -8.17 11.93 28.32
N GLN A 411 -7.72 11.69 27.08
CA GLN A 411 -8.56 11.10 26.05
C GLN A 411 -8.96 9.66 26.36
N GLN A 412 -8.05 8.83 26.89
CA GLN A 412 -8.37 7.45 27.29
C GLN A 412 -9.40 7.41 28.42
N SER A 413 -9.30 8.31 29.40
CA SER A 413 -10.29 8.47 30.47
C SER A 413 -11.68 8.78 29.91
N LEU A 414 -11.77 9.70 28.95
CA LEU A 414 -13.04 10.02 28.27
C LEU A 414 -13.61 8.82 27.51
N LEU A 415 -12.77 8.10 26.74
CA LEU A 415 -13.21 6.92 25.99
C LEU A 415 -13.70 5.79 26.91
N LEU A 416 -13.11 5.66 28.10
CA LEU A 416 -13.54 4.73 29.14
C LEU A 416 -14.88 5.14 29.74
N SER A 417 -15.06 6.41 30.13
CA SER A 417 -16.30 6.91 30.73
C SER A 417 -17.48 6.83 29.77
N GLU A 418 -17.24 7.10 28.49
CA GLU A 418 -18.24 6.99 27.42
C GLU A 418 -18.47 5.56 26.93
N LYS A 419 -17.77 4.55 27.50
CA LYS A 419 -17.86 3.14 27.11
C LYS A 419 -17.61 2.89 25.61
N ILE A 420 -16.72 3.68 25.01
CA ILE A 420 -16.37 3.58 23.58
C ILE A 420 -15.30 2.50 23.35
N LEU A 421 -14.47 2.22 24.35
CA LEU A 421 -13.48 1.16 24.26
C LEU A 421 -14.15 -0.22 24.23
N PHE A 422 -13.55 -1.14 23.47
CA PHE A 422 -14.05 -2.51 23.28
C PHE A 422 -15.54 -2.57 22.85
N PRO A 423 -15.92 -1.88 21.76
CA PRO A 423 -17.31 -1.86 21.33
C PRO A 423 -17.79 -3.31 21.12
N LYS A 424 -18.92 -3.65 21.75
CA LYS A 424 -19.60 -4.91 21.45
C LYS A 424 -20.08 -4.80 20.01
N ILE A 425 -19.54 -5.65 19.13
CA ILE A 425 -20.20 -5.88 17.84
C ILE A 425 -21.53 -6.55 18.20
N ILE A 426 -22.62 -5.80 18.12
CA ILE A 426 -23.96 -6.39 17.97
C ILE A 426 -23.90 -7.10 16.62
N HIS A 427 -23.98 -8.42 16.63
CA HIS A 427 -23.89 -9.27 15.44
C HIS A 427 -25.07 -9.10 14.45
N ASP A 428 -25.89 -8.05 14.57
CA ASP A 428 -27.14 -7.89 13.80
C ASP A 428 -27.02 -7.14 12.47
N LEU A 429 -25.93 -6.42 12.21
CA LEU A 429 -25.88 -5.59 10.99
C LEU A 429 -25.46 -6.34 9.71
N SER A 430 -24.98 -7.58 9.82
CA SER A 430 -24.77 -8.46 8.66
C SER A 430 -26.04 -9.25 8.29
N GLN A 431 -26.96 -9.50 9.22
CA GLN A 431 -28.24 -10.16 8.93
C GLN A 431 -29.27 -9.19 8.34
N GLN A 432 -29.28 -7.91 8.75
CA GLN A 432 -30.22 -6.94 8.16
C GLN A 432 -29.91 -6.56 6.70
N ARG A 433 -28.64 -6.58 6.27
CA ARG A 433 -28.28 -6.31 4.86
C ARG A 433 -28.39 -7.53 3.94
N LEU A 434 -28.37 -8.75 4.50
CA LEU A 434 -28.67 -9.97 3.73
C LEU A 434 -30.19 -10.22 3.64
N ASN A 435 -30.96 -9.89 4.68
CA ASN A 435 -32.42 -10.10 4.67
C ASN A 435 -33.21 -9.02 3.91
N THR A 436 -32.63 -7.85 3.62
CA THR A 436 -33.26 -6.87 2.70
C THR A 436 -32.98 -7.16 1.23
N SER A 437 -32.07 -8.09 0.91
CA SER A 437 -31.80 -8.55 -0.46
C SER A 437 -32.33 -9.96 -0.75
N ILE A 438 -32.78 -10.69 0.26
CA ILE A 438 -33.36 -12.05 0.15
C ILE A 438 -34.90 -12.03 0.33
N GLY A 439 -35.49 -10.93 0.81
CA GLY A 439 -36.93 -10.78 1.02
C GLY A 439 -37.77 -10.41 -0.21
N VAL A 440 -37.23 -10.44 -1.43
CA VAL A 440 -37.98 -10.09 -2.67
C VAL A 440 -37.99 -11.23 -3.72
N LEU A 441 -37.47 -12.42 -3.40
CA LEU A 441 -37.42 -13.54 -4.36
C LEU A 441 -37.90 -14.89 -3.82
N ASN A 442 -38.64 -14.91 -2.71
CA ASN A 442 -39.30 -16.14 -2.24
C ASN A 442 -40.81 -15.97 -2.26
N ASP A 443 -41.37 -15.95 -3.47
CA ASP A 443 -42.72 -16.45 -3.75
C ASP A 443 -42.67 -17.09 -5.14
N ARG A 444 -42.23 -18.36 -5.18
CA ARG A 444 -42.76 -19.45 -6.03
C ARG A 444 -41.91 -20.72 -5.92
N GLU A 445 -42.58 -21.75 -5.40
CA GLU A 445 -42.49 -23.17 -5.77
C GLU A 445 -41.25 -24.01 -5.40
N THR A 446 -41.46 -24.74 -4.29
CA THR A 446 -41.13 -26.14 -4.02
C THR A 446 -40.93 -27.10 -5.22
N LEU A 447 -39.79 -27.83 -5.25
CA LEU A 447 -39.63 -29.31 -5.17
C LEU A 447 -38.42 -29.86 -5.98
N ALA A 448 -37.82 -30.92 -5.40
CA ALA A 448 -36.94 -31.96 -5.95
C ALA A 448 -35.40 -31.79 -5.88
N SER A 449 -34.80 -32.90 -5.46
CA SER A 449 -33.43 -33.19 -5.03
C SER A 449 -32.46 -33.50 -6.20
N PRO A 450 -31.15 -33.72 -5.94
CA PRO A 450 -30.08 -33.38 -6.87
C PRO A 450 -29.67 -34.53 -7.78
N ASP A 451 -29.21 -34.20 -8.99
CA ASP A 451 -28.34 -35.08 -9.74
C ASP A 451 -27.27 -34.34 -10.53
N SER A 452 -26.18 -35.07 -10.71
CA SER A 452 -24.87 -34.68 -11.21
C SER A 452 -24.83 -34.16 -12.66
N SER A 453 -23.77 -33.37 -12.92
CA SER A 453 -22.86 -33.46 -14.09
C SER A 453 -22.77 -32.24 -15.03
N PHE A 454 -21.50 -31.90 -15.32
CA PHE A 454 -20.92 -31.21 -16.48
C PHE A 454 -21.24 -29.74 -16.85
N ASN A 455 -20.13 -28.97 -16.93
CA ASN A 455 -19.78 -27.93 -17.90
C ASN A 455 -20.88 -27.33 -18.80
N GLN A 456 -21.08 -26.01 -18.73
CA GLN A 456 -20.97 -25.16 -19.92
C GLN A 456 -20.93 -23.66 -19.59
N ILE A 457 -20.02 -23.01 -20.33
CA ILE A 457 -19.90 -21.57 -20.57
C ILE A 457 -21.25 -20.99 -21.02
N PHE A 458 -21.69 -19.85 -20.47
CA PHE A 458 -22.55 -18.94 -21.21
C PHE A 458 -22.39 -17.47 -20.80
N LEU A 459 -22.19 -16.67 -21.86
CA LEU A 459 -22.21 -15.21 -21.93
C LEU A 459 -23.60 -14.68 -21.52
N LEU A 460 -23.64 -13.54 -20.82
CA LEU A 460 -24.87 -12.78 -20.63
C LEU A 460 -24.66 -11.31 -21.03
N GLU A 461 -25.37 -10.93 -22.10
CA GLU A 461 -25.59 -9.56 -22.56
C GLU A 461 -26.60 -8.82 -21.65
N PRO A 462 -26.58 -7.47 -21.60
CA PRO A 462 -27.48 -6.69 -20.76
C PRO A 462 -28.67 -6.07 -21.52
N GLN A 463 -29.85 -6.03 -20.89
CA GLN A 463 -31.04 -5.26 -21.30
C GLN A 463 -31.76 -4.68 -20.05
N PRO A 464 -32.70 -3.71 -20.14
CA PRO A 464 -32.40 -2.29 -20.01
C PRO A 464 -33.15 -1.61 -18.83
N SER A 465 -32.74 -0.36 -18.57
CA SER A 465 -33.19 0.53 -17.50
C SER A 465 -34.64 1.05 -17.62
N THR A 466 -35.36 1.08 -16.51
CA THR A 466 -36.58 1.89 -16.30
C THR A 466 -36.28 3.18 -15.54
N SER A 467 -36.77 4.30 -16.07
CA SER A 467 -36.65 5.65 -15.54
C SER A 467 -37.69 5.98 -14.46
N ARG A 468 -37.30 6.78 -13.46
CA ARG A 468 -38.20 7.62 -12.66
C ARG A 468 -37.61 9.02 -12.57
N SER A 469 -38.44 10.00 -12.89
CA SER A 469 -38.20 11.45 -12.88
C SER A 469 -38.42 12.05 -11.49
N PHE A 470 -37.63 13.07 -11.12
CA PHE A 470 -38.10 14.22 -10.34
C PHE A 470 -37.21 15.46 -10.62
N SER A 471 -37.88 16.60 -10.68
CA SER A 471 -37.47 18.01 -10.84
C SER A 471 -36.53 18.50 -9.71
N SER A 472 -35.86 19.66 -9.70
CA SER A 472 -35.85 20.91 -10.50
C SER A 472 -34.57 21.68 -10.13
N GLU A 473 -34.03 22.41 -11.11
CA GLU A 473 -33.25 23.65 -11.06
C GLU A 473 -32.41 24.05 -9.82
N GLU A 474 -31.09 24.07 -10.01
CA GLU A 474 -30.24 25.20 -9.62
C GLU A 474 -29.24 25.47 -10.77
N VAL A 475 -29.35 26.63 -11.40
CA VAL A 475 -28.46 27.08 -12.48
C VAL A 475 -27.11 27.47 -11.87
N ARG A 476 -26.09 26.62 -12.09
CA ARG A 476 -24.68 27.01 -11.99
C ARG A 476 -24.14 27.22 -13.39
N GLN A 477 -23.65 28.43 -13.69
CA GLN A 477 -22.87 28.68 -14.91
C GLN A 477 -21.57 27.88 -14.84
N GLU A 478 -21.53 26.74 -15.51
CA GLU A 478 -20.30 25.96 -15.71
C GLU A 478 -19.43 26.68 -16.75
N THR A 479 -18.30 27.24 -16.33
CA THR A 479 -17.36 28.05 -17.12
C THR A 479 -16.44 27.24 -18.04
N SER A 480 -16.75 25.96 -18.28
CA SER A 480 -15.83 25.05 -18.98
C SER A 480 -16.53 24.27 -20.10
N THR A 481 -15.78 23.97 -21.15
CA THR A 481 -16.19 23.05 -22.20
C THR A 481 -16.67 21.73 -21.59
N PRO A 482 -17.81 21.15 -22.04
CA PRO A 482 -18.33 19.90 -21.49
C PRO A 482 -17.26 18.80 -21.51
N ILE A 483 -16.74 18.46 -20.33
CA ILE A 483 -16.01 17.23 -20.10
C ILE A 483 -17.06 16.13 -20.27
N GLY A 484 -16.84 15.17 -21.16
CA GLY A 484 -17.84 14.18 -21.59
C GLY A 484 -18.33 13.22 -20.49
N ASN A 485 -18.96 13.75 -19.44
CA ASN A 485 -19.63 13.06 -18.36
C ASN A 485 -20.57 14.02 -17.61
N SER A 486 -21.83 14.11 -18.05
CA SER A 486 -23.01 14.23 -17.17
C SER A 486 -24.32 14.22 -17.98
N GLY A 487 -25.25 13.33 -17.59
CA GLY A 487 -26.71 13.48 -17.71
C GLY A 487 -27.40 13.61 -19.09
N THR A 488 -26.69 13.81 -20.19
CA THR A 488 -27.31 14.05 -21.51
C THR A 488 -27.46 12.77 -22.31
N SER A 489 -28.65 12.53 -22.87
CA SER A 489 -28.93 11.32 -23.64
C SER A 489 -27.95 11.18 -24.82
N LYS A 490 -27.51 9.95 -25.13
CA LYS A 490 -26.60 9.64 -26.26
C LYS A 490 -27.09 10.24 -27.59
N ARG A 491 -28.41 10.46 -27.75
CA ARG A 491 -29.02 11.11 -28.91
C ARG A 491 -28.72 12.61 -28.97
N ALA A 492 -28.84 13.33 -27.85
CA ALA A 492 -28.56 14.78 -27.78
C ALA A 492 -27.06 15.10 -27.97
N LEU A 493 -26.16 14.24 -27.47
CA LEU A 493 -24.73 14.35 -27.74
C LEU A 493 -24.37 14.11 -29.21
N ARG A 494 -25.09 13.18 -29.87
CA ARG A 494 -24.90 12.88 -31.31
C ARG A 494 -25.40 14.03 -32.19
N GLU A 495 -26.54 14.63 -31.87
CA GLU A 495 -27.07 15.81 -32.57
C GLU A 495 -26.17 17.04 -32.38
N LYS A 496 -25.66 17.29 -31.16
CA LYS A 496 -24.67 18.36 -30.92
C LYS A 496 -23.36 18.12 -31.68
N PHE A 497 -22.90 16.88 -31.80
CA PHE A 497 -21.69 16.55 -32.55
C PHE A 497 -21.88 16.73 -34.08
N LEU A 498 -23.06 16.38 -34.61
CA LEU A 498 -23.39 16.56 -36.03
C LEU A 498 -23.36 18.03 -36.46
N GLY A 499 -23.64 18.98 -35.56
CA GLY A 499 -23.51 20.42 -35.84
C GLY A 499 -22.08 20.89 -36.15
N TYR A 500 -21.06 20.10 -35.78
CA TYR A 500 -19.65 20.37 -36.07
C TYR A 500 -19.11 19.49 -37.22
N ALA A 501 -19.94 18.62 -37.81
CA ALA A 501 -19.55 17.80 -38.95
C ALA A 501 -19.46 18.69 -40.19
N GLY A 502 -18.24 19.12 -40.56
CA GLY A 502 -18.00 20.00 -41.70
C GLY A 502 -17.16 21.25 -41.40
N VAL A 503 -16.59 21.40 -40.19
CA VAL A 503 -15.64 22.49 -39.91
C VAL A 503 -14.40 22.32 -40.81
N VAL A 504 -14.26 23.21 -41.78
CA VAL A 504 -13.07 23.32 -42.65
C VAL A 504 -12.14 24.36 -42.04
N ILE A 505 -10.87 24.00 -41.84
CA ILE A 505 -9.88 24.92 -41.26
C ILE A 505 -9.46 25.93 -42.35
N PRO A 506 -9.71 27.25 -42.18
CA PRO A 506 -9.40 28.25 -43.19
C PRO A 506 -7.93 28.67 -43.10
N TRP A 507 -7.02 27.80 -43.55
CA TRP A 507 -5.58 28.03 -43.49
C TRP A 507 -5.14 29.37 -44.12
N SER A 508 -5.86 29.84 -45.14
CA SER A 508 -5.63 31.14 -45.81
C SER A 508 -5.77 32.37 -44.92
N ARG A 509 -6.33 32.23 -43.70
CA ARG A 509 -6.42 33.33 -42.71
C ARG A 509 -5.18 33.46 -41.83
N LEU A 510 -4.21 32.56 -41.95
CA LEU A 510 -2.94 32.66 -41.23
C LEU A 510 -2.05 33.74 -41.87
N ASP A 511 -1.18 34.33 -41.05
CA ASP A 511 -0.15 35.24 -41.55
C ASP A 511 0.89 34.49 -42.41
N SER A 512 1.62 35.24 -43.25
CA SER A 512 2.64 34.70 -44.14
C SER A 512 3.70 33.89 -43.40
N ASP A 513 4.01 34.27 -42.15
CA ASP A 513 5.01 33.59 -41.33
C ASP A 513 4.56 32.17 -40.89
N CYS A 514 3.28 32.00 -40.55
CA CYS A 514 2.72 30.69 -40.20
C CYS A 514 2.50 29.83 -41.46
N LEU A 515 2.06 30.43 -42.57
CA LEU A 515 1.86 29.73 -43.85
C LEU A 515 3.17 29.17 -44.39
N ASN A 516 4.22 29.99 -44.46
CA ASN A 516 5.54 29.55 -44.91
C ASN A 516 6.08 28.41 -44.03
N ALA A 517 5.90 28.46 -42.72
CA ALA A 517 6.36 27.40 -41.82
C ALA A 517 5.61 26.06 -42.02
N LEU A 518 4.31 26.12 -42.36
CA LEU A 518 3.51 24.94 -42.69
C LEU A 518 3.89 24.36 -44.06
N GLU A 519 4.12 25.21 -45.07
CA GLU A 519 4.53 24.81 -46.42
C GLU A 519 5.94 24.23 -46.46
N GLU A 520 6.86 24.81 -45.70
CA GLU A 520 8.25 24.34 -45.57
C GLU A 520 8.40 23.15 -44.61
N LYS A 521 7.29 22.62 -44.06
CA LYS A 521 7.27 21.47 -43.13
C LYS A 521 8.14 21.67 -41.89
N LYS A 522 8.29 22.92 -41.43
CA LYS A 522 9.11 23.26 -40.26
C LYS A 522 8.29 23.12 -38.97
N ARG A 523 8.98 22.87 -37.86
CA ARG A 523 8.38 22.91 -36.52
C ARG A 523 7.95 24.33 -36.20
N LEU A 524 6.69 24.52 -35.80
CA LEU A 524 6.18 25.82 -35.40
C LEU A 524 6.80 26.26 -34.07
N SER A 525 7.23 27.52 -33.99
CA SER A 525 7.55 28.16 -32.71
C SER A 525 6.32 28.23 -31.79
N ALA A 526 6.53 28.42 -30.49
CA ALA A 526 5.43 28.53 -29.52
C ALA A 526 4.43 29.64 -29.89
N THR A 527 4.92 30.77 -30.42
CA THR A 527 4.10 31.90 -30.86
C THR A 527 3.26 31.55 -32.09
N GLN A 528 3.88 30.93 -33.11
CA GLN A 528 3.17 30.50 -34.32
C GLN A 528 2.11 29.44 -34.00
N LEU A 529 2.45 28.45 -33.18
CA LEU A 529 1.50 27.42 -32.77
C LEU A 529 0.31 28.00 -32.01
N THR A 530 0.53 29.03 -31.19
CA THR A 530 -0.55 29.74 -30.48
C THR A 530 -1.47 30.47 -31.46
N LYS A 531 -0.92 31.15 -32.48
CA LYS A 531 -1.71 31.81 -33.55
C LYS A 531 -2.54 30.81 -34.35
N VAL A 532 -1.95 29.66 -34.69
CA VAL A 532 -2.66 28.58 -35.39
C VAL A 532 -3.80 28.04 -34.53
N CYS A 533 -3.53 27.71 -33.26
CA CYS A 533 -4.58 27.24 -32.34
C CYS A 533 -5.67 28.29 -32.13
N GLN A 534 -5.32 29.58 -32.12
CA GLN A 534 -6.27 30.67 -32.00
C GLN A 534 -7.26 30.70 -33.17
N MET A 535 -6.74 30.75 -34.40
CA MET A 535 -7.55 30.78 -35.61
C MET A 535 -8.48 29.55 -35.69
N VAL A 536 -7.93 28.36 -35.42
CA VAL A 536 -8.70 27.11 -35.45
C VAL A 536 -9.83 27.11 -34.41
N VAL A 537 -9.55 27.56 -33.18
CA VAL A 537 -10.58 27.63 -32.13
C VAL A 537 -11.62 28.69 -32.45
N ASP A 538 -11.23 29.84 -33.00
CA ASP A 538 -12.17 30.90 -33.43
C ASP A 538 -13.12 30.38 -34.51
N GLU A 539 -12.61 29.59 -35.47
CA GLU A 539 -13.44 28.98 -36.51
C GLU A 539 -14.42 27.94 -35.93
N ILE A 540 -13.95 27.03 -35.06
CA ILE A 540 -14.82 26.05 -34.41
C ILE A 540 -15.91 26.74 -33.58
N ARG A 541 -15.58 27.89 -32.96
CA ARG A 541 -16.51 28.67 -32.13
C ARG A 541 -17.61 29.37 -32.93
N LEU A 542 -17.50 29.48 -34.26
CA LEU A 542 -18.61 29.95 -35.11
C LEU A 542 -19.85 29.07 -34.98
N THR A 543 -19.66 27.77 -34.71
CA THR A 543 -20.76 26.82 -34.45
C THR A 543 -21.28 26.92 -33.01
N GLY A 544 -20.42 27.27 -32.05
CA GLY A 544 -20.83 27.49 -30.66
C GLY A 544 -19.67 27.48 -29.66
N TYR A 545 -19.85 28.19 -28.54
CA TYR A 545 -18.81 28.42 -27.52
C TYR A 545 -18.49 27.17 -26.66
N TYR A 546 -19.43 26.23 -26.54
CA TYR A 546 -19.29 25.01 -25.74
C TYR A 546 -19.10 23.78 -26.63
N VAL A 547 -17.86 23.61 -27.09
CA VAL A 547 -17.49 22.64 -28.13
C VAL A 547 -17.24 21.24 -27.53
N PRO A 548 -17.92 20.16 -27.94
CA PRO A 548 -17.66 18.83 -27.39
C PRO A 548 -16.18 18.39 -27.53
N CYS A 549 -15.62 17.71 -26.51
CA CYS A 549 -14.22 17.27 -26.53
C CYS A 549 -13.84 16.47 -27.78
N LYS A 550 -14.77 15.70 -28.34
CA LYS A 550 -14.54 14.89 -29.55
C LYS A 550 -14.24 15.75 -30.79
N VAL A 551 -14.76 16.98 -30.87
CA VAL A 551 -14.50 17.90 -31.98
C VAL A 551 -13.02 18.30 -32.00
N PHE A 552 -12.45 18.70 -30.86
CA PHE A 552 -11.02 19.04 -30.79
C PHE A 552 -10.10 17.89 -31.17
N HIS A 553 -10.49 16.66 -30.83
CA HIS A 553 -9.78 15.47 -31.26
C HIS A 553 -9.85 15.31 -32.79
N GLU A 554 -11.04 15.28 -33.39
CA GLU A 554 -11.14 15.14 -34.86
C GLU A 554 -10.45 16.29 -35.62
N THR A 555 -10.54 17.53 -35.13
CA THR A 555 -9.84 18.66 -35.72
C THR A 555 -8.32 18.50 -35.62
N ALA A 556 -7.77 18.15 -34.45
CA ALA A 556 -6.34 17.92 -34.30
C ALA A 556 -5.87 16.76 -35.18
N LYS A 557 -6.68 15.71 -35.35
CA LYS A 557 -6.38 14.58 -36.24
C LYS A 557 -6.31 15.04 -37.69
N SER A 558 -7.25 15.87 -38.15
CA SER A 558 -7.25 16.46 -39.49
C SER A 558 -6.01 17.34 -39.72
N MET A 559 -5.65 18.17 -38.74
CA MET A 559 -4.43 19.01 -38.80
C MET A 559 -3.15 18.17 -38.91
N CYS A 560 -3.02 17.13 -38.08
CA CYS A 560 -1.87 16.22 -38.14
C CYS A 560 -1.84 15.36 -39.42
N GLN A 561 -2.99 15.06 -40.02
CA GLN A 561 -3.05 14.37 -41.31
C GLN A 561 -2.63 15.29 -42.46
N GLN A 562 -2.98 16.57 -42.40
CA GLN A 562 -2.65 17.54 -43.43
C GLN A 562 -1.19 18.02 -43.35
N PHE A 563 -0.65 18.19 -42.15
CA PHE A 563 0.73 18.63 -41.92
C PHE A 563 1.45 17.72 -40.90
N PRO A 564 1.72 16.45 -41.25
CA PRO A 564 2.28 15.47 -40.33
C PRO A 564 3.68 15.86 -39.83
N ASP A 565 4.53 16.37 -40.71
CA ASP A 565 5.93 16.73 -40.41
C ASP A 565 6.02 17.95 -39.47
N THR A 566 5.04 18.86 -39.53
CA THR A 566 5.01 20.09 -38.72
C THR A 566 4.47 19.85 -37.31
N PHE A 567 3.46 18.97 -37.16
CA PHE A 567 2.79 18.75 -35.88
C PHE A 567 3.30 17.54 -35.10
N ILE A 568 4.21 16.73 -35.66
CA ILE A 568 4.81 15.59 -34.96
C ILE A 568 5.52 16.04 -33.67
N GLU A 569 5.36 15.28 -32.59
CA GLU A 569 6.03 15.58 -31.33
C GLU A 569 7.42 14.94 -31.33
N LYS A 570 8.45 15.78 -31.22
CA LYS A 570 9.85 15.39 -31.06
C LYS A 570 10.42 15.94 -29.76
N ASP A 571 11.33 15.21 -29.14
CA ASP A 571 12.14 15.69 -28.01
C ASP A 571 13.28 16.61 -28.47
N ASP A 572 14.14 17.01 -27.52
CA ASP A 572 15.26 17.94 -27.78
C ASP A 572 16.37 17.32 -28.65
N ASP A 573 16.38 15.99 -28.81
CA ASP A 573 17.31 15.20 -29.63
C ASP A 573 16.69 14.78 -30.98
N ASP A 574 15.57 15.41 -31.38
CA ASP A 574 14.81 15.13 -32.62
C ASP A 574 14.19 13.72 -32.70
N ILE A 575 14.08 13.00 -31.58
CA ILE A 575 13.44 11.68 -31.52
C ILE A 575 11.92 11.85 -31.46
N ILE A 576 11.21 11.10 -32.31
CA ILE A 576 9.74 11.10 -32.35
C ILE A 576 9.18 10.47 -31.07
N ILE A 577 8.53 11.28 -30.24
CA ILE A 577 7.90 10.87 -28.97
C ILE A 577 6.38 10.70 -29.07
N GLY A 578 5.77 11.20 -30.15
CA GLY A 578 4.33 11.10 -30.39
C GLY A 578 3.90 11.65 -31.74
N ASN A 579 2.68 11.31 -32.17
CA ASN A 579 2.10 11.81 -33.42
C ASN A 579 1.52 13.24 -33.32
N GLY A 580 1.71 13.92 -32.19
CA GLY A 580 1.28 15.31 -31.95
C GLY A 580 -0.21 15.55 -31.77
N TYR A 581 -1.03 14.56 -32.08
CA TYR A 581 -2.49 14.66 -32.06
C TYR A 581 -3.05 14.99 -30.67
N LEU A 582 -2.62 14.28 -29.62
CA LEU A 582 -3.15 14.48 -28.27
C LEU A 582 -2.74 15.85 -27.69
N GLY A 583 -1.47 16.24 -27.87
CA GLY A 583 -0.97 17.54 -27.41
C GLY A 583 -1.64 18.72 -28.14
N LEU A 584 -1.89 18.58 -29.45
CA LEU A 584 -2.59 19.59 -30.23
C LEU A 584 -4.07 19.71 -29.83
N ALA A 585 -4.77 18.57 -29.63
CA ALA A 585 -6.15 18.55 -29.16
C ALA A 585 -6.30 19.23 -27.77
N GLU A 586 -5.33 19.01 -26.88
CA GLU A 586 -5.31 19.67 -25.56
C GLU A 586 -5.07 21.18 -25.67
N LYS A 587 -4.18 21.64 -26.55
CA LYS A 587 -3.95 23.08 -26.80
C LYS A 587 -5.20 23.78 -27.31
N LEU A 588 -5.91 23.19 -28.28
CA LEU A 588 -7.18 23.72 -28.80
C LEU A 588 -8.25 23.78 -27.69
N ARG A 589 -8.40 22.71 -26.92
CA ARG A 589 -9.34 22.65 -25.78
C ARG A 589 -9.03 23.70 -24.72
N ASN A 590 -7.76 23.83 -24.34
CA ASN A 590 -7.33 24.79 -23.32
C ASN A 590 -7.58 26.23 -23.77
N ARG A 591 -7.40 26.53 -25.06
CA ARG A 591 -7.74 27.84 -25.59
C ARG A 591 -9.24 28.11 -25.59
N ASN A 592 -10.08 27.14 -25.97
CA ASN A 592 -11.53 27.30 -25.87
C ASN A 592 -12.00 27.53 -24.43
N ASN A 593 -11.41 26.80 -23.47
CA ASN A 593 -11.69 27.00 -22.05
C ASN A 593 -11.25 28.39 -21.57
N TYR A 594 -10.09 28.87 -22.01
CA TYR A 594 -9.64 30.23 -21.68
C TYR A 594 -10.63 31.30 -22.18
N LEU A 595 -11.12 31.18 -23.41
CA LEU A 595 -12.10 32.10 -24.00
C LEU A 595 -13.50 32.02 -23.35
N ASN A 596 -13.78 30.95 -22.59
CA ASN A 596 -15.02 30.80 -21.84
C ASN A 596 -14.92 31.30 -20.39
N GLN A 597 -13.74 31.73 -19.94
CA GLN A 597 -13.58 32.33 -18.62
C GLN A 597 -14.14 33.76 -18.64
N PRO A 598 -14.91 34.18 -17.61
CA PRO A 598 -15.31 35.57 -17.48
C PRO A 598 -14.05 36.42 -17.25
N HIS A 599 -13.71 37.27 -18.22
CA HIS A 599 -12.65 38.25 -18.04
C HIS A 599 -13.12 39.32 -17.05
N LYS A 600 -12.30 39.65 -16.04
CA LYS A 600 -12.54 40.81 -15.19
C LYS A 600 -12.47 42.06 -16.08
N THR A 601 -13.61 42.66 -16.36
CA THR A 601 -13.73 44.02 -16.90
C THR A 601 -13.20 45.05 -15.92
#